data_AF-A0A5T0UGA9-F1
#
_entry.id   AF-A0A5T0UGA9-F1
#
_cell.length_a   1.000
_cell.length_b   1.000
_cell.length_c   1.000
_cell.angle_alpha   90.00
_cell.angle_beta   90.00
_cell.angle_gamma   90.00
#
_symmetry.space_group_name_H-M   'P 1'
#
loop_
_entity.id
_entity.type
_entity.pdbx_description
1 polymer ?
#
loop_
_entity_poly.entity_id
_entity_poly.type
_entity_poly.pdbx_seq_one_letter_code
_entity_poly.pdbx_strand_id
1 'polypeptide(L)' 'MMFDINALKWIREPASYTISEDQIEIVTKPHTDLWQRTYYHFRNDNAPVLQLKTTEKYFSFTVKTS' A
#
# COMPACT_ATOMS: atom_id res chain seq x y z
N MET A 1 -5.11 -4.95 17.56
CA MET A 1 -5.47 -5.81 16.41
C MET A 1 -4.38 -6.85 16.23
N MET A 2 -4.76 -8.09 15.94
CA MET A 2 -3.82 -9.07 15.38
C MET A 2 -3.65 -8.72 13.89
N PHE A 3 -2.41 -8.62 13.42
CA PHE A 3 -2.14 -8.36 12.00
C PHE A 3 -2.39 -9.65 11.21
N ASP A 4 -3.48 -9.70 10.45
CA ASP A 4 -3.82 -10.83 9.60
C ASP A 4 -3.47 -10.52 8.15
N ILE A 5 -2.46 -11.21 7.63
CA ILE A 5 -2.01 -11.07 6.24
C ILE A 5 -3.11 -11.43 5.22
N ASN A 6 -4.06 -12.31 5.59
CA ASN A 6 -5.15 -12.71 4.70
C ASN A 6 -6.23 -11.63 4.56
N ALA A 7 -6.27 -10.70 5.51
CA ALA A 7 -7.16 -9.55 5.50
C ALA A 7 -6.64 -8.40 4.61
N LEU A 8 -5.37 -8.48 4.17
CA LEU A 8 -4.78 -7.48 3.29
C LEU A 8 -5.44 -7.48 1.91
N LYS A 9 -5.61 -6.29 1.34
CA LYS A 9 -6.21 -6.09 0.01
C LYS A 9 -5.40 -5.12 -0.81
N TRP A 10 -5.12 -5.50 -2.05
CA TRP A 10 -4.52 -4.60 -3.02
C TRP A 10 -5.57 -3.65 -3.59
N ILE A 11 -5.19 -2.37 -3.68
CA ILE A 11 -5.72 -1.45 -4.66
C ILE A 11 -4.59 -1.22 -5.67
N ARG A 12 -4.86 -1.64 -6.92
CA ARG A 12 -3.90 -1.64 -8.04
C ARG A 12 -2.69 -2.53 -7.77
N GLU A 13 -2.77 -3.78 -8.22
CA GLU A 13 -1.69 -4.73 -7.98
C GLU A 13 -0.36 -4.28 -8.63
N PRO A 14 0.77 -4.50 -7.92
CA PRO A 14 2.10 -4.15 -8.40
C PRO A 14 2.54 -5.07 -9.57
N ALA A 15 3.80 -4.98 -9.99
CA ALA A 15 4.34 -5.91 -10.99
C ALA A 15 4.48 -7.33 -10.41
N SER A 16 4.98 -7.41 -9.18
CA SER A 16 5.02 -8.62 -8.37
C SER A 16 5.05 -8.27 -6.89
N TYR A 17 4.70 -9.23 -6.04
CA TYR A 17 4.77 -9.09 -4.59
C TYR A 17 4.99 -10.45 -3.91
N THR A 18 5.57 -10.40 -2.71
CA THR A 18 5.62 -11.52 -1.78
C THR A 18 5.07 -11.03 -0.44
N ILE A 19 4.16 -11.79 0.16
CA ILE A 19 3.63 -11.50 1.51
C ILE A 19 3.91 -12.73 2.37
N SER A 20 4.70 -12.54 3.43
CA SER A 20 4.96 -13.54 4.46
C SER A 20 4.69 -12.94 5.84
N GLU A 21 4.84 -13.75 6.89
CA GLU A 21 4.69 -13.30 8.27
C GLU A 21 5.77 -12.28 8.68
N ASP A 22 6.96 -12.38 8.09
CA ASP A 22 8.12 -11.56 8.47
C ASP A 22 8.28 -10.31 7.57
N GLN A 23 7.90 -10.39 6.30
CA GLN A 23 8.21 -9.36 5.31
C GLN A 23 7.15 -9.26 4.21
N ILE A 24 6.97 -8.03 3.71
CA ILE A 24 6.22 -7.75 2.50
C ILE A 24 7.19 -7.14 1.49
N GLU A 25 7.29 -7.75 0.32
CA GLU A 25 8.07 -7.26 -0.81
C GLU A 25 7.15 -6.79 -1.93
N ILE A 26 7.42 -5.62 -2.48
CA ILE A 26 6.58 -4.97 -3.50
C ILE A 26 7.49 -4.48 -4.62
N VAL A 27 7.27 -4.98 -5.83
CA VAL A 27 7.96 -4.51 -7.04
C VAL A 27 7.00 -3.67 -7.87
N THR A 28 7.23 -2.36 -7.95
CA THR A 28 6.35 -1.46 -8.71
C THR A 28 6.46 -1.68 -10.21
N LYS A 29 5.40 -1.29 -10.94
CA LYS A 29 5.50 -1.09 -12.38
C LYS A 29 6.17 0.26 -12.65
N PRO A 30 6.84 0.47 -13.78
CA PRO A 30 7.30 1.79 -14.18
C PRO A 30 6.12 2.80 -14.19
N HIS A 31 6.42 4.06 -13.87
CA HIS A 31 5.46 5.18 -13.94
C HIS A 31 4.21 5.03 -13.06
N THR A 32 4.35 4.44 -11.86
CA THR A 32 3.30 4.43 -10.84
C THR A 32 3.45 5.56 -9.83
N ASP A 33 2.36 6.24 -9.50
CA ASP A 33 2.32 7.41 -8.63
C ASP A 33 0.91 7.62 -8.02
N LEU A 34 0.86 8.32 -6.88
CA LEU A 34 -0.37 8.72 -6.20
C LEU A 34 -0.32 10.23 -5.93
N TRP A 35 -0.83 11.00 -6.87
CA TRP A 35 -0.82 12.46 -6.82
C TRP A 35 -2.17 13.07 -7.21
N GLN A 36 -2.57 14.10 -6.47
CA GLN A 36 -3.82 14.82 -6.68
C GLN A 36 -3.57 16.33 -6.85
N ARG A 37 -3.12 16.73 -8.04
CA ARG A 37 -3.15 18.11 -8.60
C ARG A 37 -2.37 19.21 -7.90
N THR A 38 -2.07 19.12 -6.61
CA THR A 38 -1.35 20.17 -5.87
C THR A 38 -0.03 20.47 -6.57
N TYR A 39 0.27 21.75 -6.84
CA TYR A 39 1.48 22.25 -7.51
C TYR A 39 1.69 21.79 -8.98
N TYR A 40 1.69 20.49 -9.26
CA TYR A 40 2.01 19.94 -10.58
C TYR A 40 0.83 19.83 -11.56
N HIS A 41 -0.40 20.11 -11.10
CA HIS A 41 -1.64 20.11 -11.90
C HIS A 41 -2.04 18.79 -12.60
N PHE A 42 -1.21 17.74 -12.59
CA PHE A 42 -1.59 16.40 -13.03
C PHE A 42 -2.24 15.56 -11.92
N ARG A 43 -2.88 14.47 -12.31
CA ARG A 43 -3.45 13.48 -11.40
C ARG A 43 -3.00 12.08 -11.80
N ASN A 44 -2.32 11.39 -10.90
CA ASN A 44 -1.98 9.98 -11.02
C ASN A 44 -2.62 9.25 -9.84
N ASP A 45 -3.39 8.21 -10.13
CA ASP A 45 -4.00 7.34 -9.12
C ASP A 45 -3.74 5.89 -9.51
N ASN A 46 -2.46 5.58 -9.77
CA ASN A 46 -2.03 4.29 -10.28
C ASN A 46 -0.97 3.59 -9.40
N ALA A 47 -0.55 4.19 -8.27
CA ALA A 47 0.35 3.53 -7.31
C ALA A 47 -0.25 2.26 -6.69
N PRO A 48 0.55 1.21 -6.46
CA PRO A 48 0.10 0.05 -5.72
C PRO A 48 -0.09 0.39 -4.24
N VAL A 49 -1.22 -0.02 -3.68
CA VAL A 49 -1.55 0.21 -2.26
C VAL A 49 -2.03 -1.09 -1.64
N LEU A 50 -1.30 -1.59 -0.65
CA LEU A 50 -1.73 -2.72 0.18
C LEU A 50 -2.43 -2.18 1.42
N GLN A 51 -3.67 -2.57 1.62
CA GLN A 51 -4.54 -2.00 2.65
C GLN A 51 -4.99 -3.06 3.65
N LEU A 52 -5.11 -2.63 4.91
CA LEU A 52 -5.81 -3.36 5.96
C LEU A 52 -6.99 -2.50 6.44
N LYS A 53 -8.19 -3.06 6.45
CA LYS A 53 -9.38 -2.36 6.96
C LYS A 53 -9.40 -2.43 8.49
N THR A 54 -9.72 -1.32 9.14
CA THR A 54 -9.98 -1.25 10.58
C THR A 54 -11.23 -0.43 10.88
N THR A 55 -11.96 -0.81 11.93
CA THR A 55 -13.07 -0.02 12.50
C THR A 55 -12.61 0.81 13.70
N GLU A 56 -11.36 0.64 14.14
CA GLU A 56 -10.79 1.41 15.25
C GLU A 56 -10.66 2.87 14.86
N LYS A 57 -11.31 3.75 15.62
CA LYS A 57 -11.27 5.20 15.39
C LYS A 57 -9.85 5.76 15.54
N TYR A 58 -9.07 5.18 16.45
CA TYR A 58 -7.70 5.56 16.73
C TYR A 58 -6.83 4.32 16.63
N PHE A 59 -5.79 4.39 15.80
CA PHE A 59 -4.85 3.30 15.65
C PHE A 59 -3.44 3.85 15.40
N SER A 60 -2.46 3.01 15.66
CA SER A 60 -1.08 3.26 15.26
C SER A 60 -0.67 2.21 14.24
N PHE A 61 0.03 2.64 13.21
CA PHE A 61 0.63 1.78 12.21
C PHE A 61 2.11 2.09 12.16
N THR A 62 2.94 1.07 12.29
CA THR A 62 4.39 1.17 12.21
C THR A 62 4.90 0.18 11.18
N VAL A 63 5.89 0.59 10.41
CA VAL A 63 6.55 -0.24 9.41
C VAL A 63 8.02 0.13 9.37
N LYS A 64 8.88 -0.87 9.17
CA LYS A 64 10.28 -0.68 8.84
C LYS A 64 10.44 -0.86 7.34
N THR A 65 11.07 0.10 6.68
CA THR A 65 11.36 0.05 5.25
C THR A 65 12.88 -0.02 5.03
N SER A 66 13.30 -0.70 3.97
CA SER A 66 14.69 -0.77 3.49
C SER A 66 14.92 0.15 2.31
#